data_AF-A0A136I2Z3-F1
#
_entry.id   AF-A0A136I2Z3-F1
#
_cell.length_a   1.000
_cell.length_b   1.000
_cell.length_c   1.000
_cell.angle_alpha   90.00
_cell.angle_beta   90.00
_cell.angle_gamma   90.00
#
_symmetry.space_group_name_H-M   'P 1'
#
loop_
_entity.id
_entity.type
_entity.pdbx_description
1 polymer ?
#
loop_
_entity_poly.entity_id
_entity_poly.type
_entity_poly.pdbx_seq_one_letter_code
_entity_poly.pdbx_strand_id
1 'polypeptide(L)'
;MKTLVQRIIQIAGKAQFDNHALSYSILYLLMVAPPRALEIKHKEKKDDGELARVPTYLVVSLETTLRIASVLIIAACIELLMGNTLYELHRVDTFFVTLVVVGAVHSATYYLVFGLSLTSATMTQLVLLYRVVRNICYSLTVSFISVVPILIWNWDHGLSPFDDGLALSSYLITAVCFLFIGLIEALLMKRMPLGTT
;
A
#
# COMPACT_ATOMS: atom_id res chain seq x y z
N MET A 1 -15.63 -35.53 6.85
CA MET A 1 -14.32 -34.84 6.88
C MET A 1 -14.25 -33.65 5.91
N LYS A 2 -14.68 -33.76 4.65
CA LYS A 2 -14.72 -32.63 3.68
C LYS A 2 -15.59 -31.43 4.13
N THR A 3 -16.69 -31.69 4.82
CA THR A 3 -17.65 -30.67 5.30
C THR A 3 -17.14 -29.82 6.46
N LEU A 4 -16.26 -30.37 7.30
CA LEU A 4 -15.70 -29.67 8.47
C LEU A 4 -14.55 -28.74 8.05
N VAL A 5 -13.73 -29.19 7.09
CA VAL A 5 -12.68 -28.37 6.46
C VAL A 5 -13.30 -27.21 5.68
N GLN A 6 -14.38 -27.43 4.93
CA GLN A 6 -15.10 -26.35 4.24
C GLN A 6 -15.72 -25.34 5.22
N ARG A 7 -16.30 -25.79 6.34
CA ARG A 7 -16.77 -24.89 7.40
C ARG A 7 -15.63 -24.12 8.04
N ILE A 8 -14.49 -24.74 8.32
CA ILE A 8 -13.31 -24.04 8.89
C ILE A 8 -12.77 -23.02 7.89
N ILE A 9 -12.69 -23.34 6.59
CA ILE A 9 -12.26 -22.38 5.55
C ILE A 9 -13.26 -21.22 5.43
N GLN A 10 -14.56 -21.49 5.55
CA GLN A 10 -15.59 -20.47 5.45
C GLN A 10 -15.64 -19.59 6.72
N ILE A 11 -15.43 -20.17 7.91
CA ILE A 11 -15.33 -19.45 9.18
C ILE A 11 -14.02 -18.66 9.23
N ALA A 12 -12.91 -19.22 8.78
CA ALA A 12 -11.63 -18.51 8.67
C ALA A 12 -11.72 -17.37 7.65
N GLY A 13 -12.35 -17.59 6.50
CA GLY A 13 -12.57 -16.57 5.48
C GLY A 13 -13.48 -15.44 5.95
N LYS A 14 -14.45 -15.71 6.83
CA LYS A 14 -15.35 -14.71 7.41
C LYS A 14 -14.72 -13.97 8.60
N ALA A 15 -13.99 -14.68 9.45
CA ALA A 15 -13.26 -14.11 10.59
C ALA A 15 -12.05 -13.26 10.17
N GLN A 16 -11.49 -13.48 8.97
CA GLN A 16 -10.35 -12.72 8.44
C GLN A 16 -10.72 -11.30 7.99
N PHE A 17 -12.00 -10.92 7.92
CA PHE A 17 -12.40 -9.59 7.42
C PHE A 17 -13.25 -8.76 8.38
N ASP A 18 -14.10 -9.38 9.21
CA ASP A 18 -14.98 -8.60 10.11
C ASP A 18 -14.23 -7.96 11.30
N ASN A 19 -13.04 -8.48 11.68
CA ASN A 19 -12.24 -7.99 12.83
C ASN A 19 -11.03 -7.10 12.46
N HIS A 20 -10.82 -6.80 11.17
CA HIS A 20 -9.65 -6.06 10.69
C HIS A 20 -10.00 -4.73 10.00
N ALA A 21 -11.19 -4.19 10.26
CA ALA A 21 -11.60 -2.89 9.72
C ALA A 21 -10.64 -1.76 10.08
N LEU A 22 -10.10 -1.76 11.30
CA LEU A 22 -9.14 -0.75 11.75
C LEU A 22 -7.79 -0.86 11.03
N SER A 23 -7.20 -2.05 10.95
CA SER A 23 -5.92 -2.24 10.26
C SER A 23 -6.05 -1.97 8.76
N TYR A 24 -7.15 -2.38 8.14
CA TYR A 24 -7.43 -2.04 6.75
C TYR A 24 -7.59 -0.52 6.56
N SER A 25 -8.30 0.16 7.46
CA SER A 25 -8.48 1.62 7.39
C SER A 25 -7.15 2.36 7.53
N ILE A 26 -6.28 1.92 8.44
CA ILE A 26 -4.93 2.49 8.61
C ILE A 26 -4.11 2.28 7.32
N LEU A 27 -4.05 1.06 6.80
CA LEU A 27 -3.32 0.77 5.56
C LEU A 27 -3.89 1.53 4.35
N TYR A 28 -5.20 1.74 4.33
CA TYR A 28 -5.88 2.51 3.31
C TYR A 28 -5.50 3.99 3.37
N LEU A 29 -5.54 4.59 4.56
CA LEU A 29 -5.12 5.99 4.78
C LEU A 29 -3.63 6.19 4.50
N LEU A 30 -2.78 5.22 4.85
CA LEU A 30 -1.33 5.23 4.59
C LEU A 30 -0.96 4.92 3.13
N MET A 31 -1.93 4.88 2.22
CA MET A 31 -1.71 4.60 0.80
C MET A 31 -1.13 3.20 0.47
N VAL A 32 -1.20 2.25 1.41
CA VAL A 32 -0.70 0.87 1.25
C VAL A 32 -1.79 -0.08 0.73
N ALA A 33 -3.03 0.07 1.19
CA ALA A 33 -4.14 -0.76 0.73
C ALA A 33 -4.56 -0.37 -0.70
N PRO A 34 -5.19 -1.28 -1.48
CA PRO A 34 -5.68 -0.93 -2.81
C PRO A 34 -6.76 0.18 -2.74
N PRO A 35 -6.81 1.07 -3.74
CA PRO A 35 -7.85 2.07 -3.82
C PRO A 35 -9.22 1.45 -4.13
N ARG A 36 -10.30 2.17 -3.79
CA ARG A 36 -11.69 1.72 -3.82
C ARG A 36 -12.58 2.53 -4.75
N ALA A 37 -12.09 3.56 -5.44
CA ALA A 37 -12.91 4.42 -6.30
C ALA A 37 -13.70 3.65 -7.36
N LEU A 38 -13.17 2.54 -7.89
CA LEU A 38 -13.89 1.69 -8.84
C LEU A 38 -15.07 0.96 -8.17
N GLU A 39 -14.88 0.44 -6.95
CA GLU A 39 -15.92 -0.20 -6.15
C GLU A 39 -17.01 0.81 -5.75
N ILE A 40 -16.60 1.99 -5.26
CA ILE A 40 -17.49 3.11 -4.94
C ILE A 40 -18.31 3.47 -6.16
N LYS A 41 -17.67 3.64 -7.32
CA LYS A 41 -18.35 4.00 -8.55
C LYS A 41 -19.33 2.94 -9.02
N HIS A 42 -18.98 1.66 -8.89
CA HIS A 42 -19.86 0.56 -9.26
C HIS A 42 -21.10 0.50 -8.36
N LYS A 43 -20.90 0.64 -7.04
CA LYS A 43 -22.00 0.69 -6.06
C LYS A 43 -22.93 1.88 -6.30
N GLU A 44 -22.38 3.06 -6.50
CA GLU A 44 -23.15 4.29 -6.73
C GLU A 44 -23.96 4.22 -8.03
N LYS A 45 -23.42 3.60 -9.08
CA LYS A 45 -24.20 3.33 -10.31
C LYS A 45 -25.36 2.37 -10.09
N LYS A 46 -25.22 1.41 -9.18
CA LYS A 46 -26.27 0.43 -8.87
C LYS A 46 -27.40 1.04 -8.04
N ASP A 47 -27.05 1.91 -7.10
CA ASP A 47 -27.97 2.52 -6.15
C ASP A 47 -28.49 3.90 -6.61
N ASP A 48 -28.18 4.33 -7.84
CA ASP A 48 -28.44 5.67 -8.41
C ASP A 48 -28.01 6.83 -7.49
N GLY A 49 -26.84 6.67 -6.86
CA GLY A 49 -26.29 7.62 -5.91
C GLY A 49 -25.66 8.86 -6.57
N GLU A 50 -25.26 9.83 -5.74
CA GLU A 50 -24.76 11.14 -6.18
C GLU A 50 -23.53 11.03 -7.09
N LEU A 51 -22.69 10.03 -6.84
CA LEU A 51 -21.47 9.81 -7.61
C LEU A 51 -21.73 9.02 -8.90
N ALA A 52 -22.96 8.56 -9.19
CA ALA A 52 -23.29 7.74 -10.37
C ALA A 52 -23.02 8.45 -11.69
N ARG A 53 -23.19 9.77 -11.75
CA ARG A 53 -23.03 10.60 -12.96
C ARG A 53 -21.64 11.23 -13.10
N VAL A 54 -20.84 11.20 -12.03
CA VAL A 54 -19.49 11.79 -12.00
C VAL A 54 -18.50 10.93 -12.80
N PRO A 55 -17.61 11.48 -13.62
CA PRO A 55 -16.61 10.68 -14.33
C PRO A 55 -15.71 9.87 -13.38
N THR A 56 -15.35 8.64 -13.74
CA THR A 56 -14.54 7.74 -12.89
C THR A 56 -13.20 8.37 -12.51
N TYR A 57 -12.54 9.07 -13.45
CA TYR A 57 -11.26 9.75 -13.18
C TYR A 57 -11.36 10.80 -12.06
N LEU A 58 -12.52 11.43 -11.89
CA LEU A 58 -12.74 12.43 -10.85
C LEU A 58 -12.88 11.77 -9.48
N VAL A 59 -13.62 10.66 -9.39
CA VAL A 59 -13.73 9.86 -8.15
C VAL A 59 -12.35 9.32 -7.73
N VAL A 60 -11.57 8.85 -8.70
CA VAL A 60 -10.18 8.39 -8.52
C VAL A 60 -9.27 9.51 -8.00
N SER A 61 -9.35 10.70 -8.61
CA SER A 61 -8.55 11.86 -8.21
C SER A 61 -8.91 12.33 -6.81
N LEU A 62 -10.20 12.39 -6.47
CA LEU A 62 -10.67 12.74 -5.12
C LEU A 62 -10.15 11.75 -4.08
N GLU A 63 -10.32 10.45 -4.30
CA GLU A 63 -9.82 9.42 -3.39
C GLU A 63 -8.31 9.55 -3.18
N THR A 64 -7.54 9.66 -4.26
CA THR A 64 -6.09 9.77 -4.18
C THR A 64 -5.66 11.02 -3.42
N THR A 65 -6.33 12.15 -3.66
CA THR A 65 -6.06 13.43 -2.97
C THR A 65 -6.35 13.32 -1.48
N LEU A 66 -7.47 12.73 -1.09
CA LEU A 66 -7.83 12.53 0.32
C LEU A 66 -6.83 11.63 1.04
N ARG A 67 -6.35 10.58 0.39
CA ARG A 67 -5.33 9.69 0.96
C ARG A 67 -3.98 10.40 1.12
N ILE A 68 -3.54 11.17 0.12
CA ILE A 68 -2.32 12.00 0.21
C ILE A 68 -2.46 13.00 1.36
N ALA A 69 -3.58 13.72 1.43
CA ALA A 69 -3.83 14.68 2.51
C ALA A 69 -3.78 14.01 3.89
N SER A 70 -4.33 12.80 4.02
CA SER A 70 -4.27 12.03 5.26
C SER A 70 -2.83 11.71 5.67
N VAL A 71 -1.99 11.27 4.71
CA VAL A 71 -0.56 11.01 4.96
C VAL A 71 0.18 12.28 5.38
N LEU A 72 -0.08 13.41 4.72
CA LEU A 72 0.57 14.69 5.04
C LEU A 72 0.14 15.23 6.41
N ILE A 73 -1.13 15.08 6.79
CA ILE A 73 -1.61 15.45 8.13
C ILE A 73 -0.89 14.61 9.19
N ILE A 74 -0.74 13.30 8.97
CA ILE A 74 0.00 12.42 9.89
C ILE A 74 1.47 12.86 9.97
N ALA A 75 2.11 13.17 8.84
CA ALA A 75 3.49 13.66 8.81
C ALA A 75 3.66 14.94 9.65
N ALA A 76 2.78 15.93 9.46
CA ALA A 76 2.79 17.18 10.21
C ALA A 76 2.53 16.96 11.71
N CYS A 77 1.62 16.04 12.08
CA CYS A 77 1.41 15.68 13.48
C CYS A 77 2.65 15.06 14.11
N ILE A 78 3.37 14.19 13.39
CA ILE A 78 4.61 13.58 13.89
C ILE A 78 5.72 14.63 14.00
N GLU A 79 5.87 15.52 13.02
CA GLU A 79 6.82 16.62 13.06
C GLU A 79 6.59 17.52 14.29
N LEU A 80 5.33 17.85 14.59
CA LEU A 80 4.97 18.63 15.78
C LEU A 80 5.36 17.91 17.09
N LEU A 81 5.22 16.59 17.14
CA LEU A 81 5.55 15.79 18.33
C LEU A 81 7.06 15.59 18.52
N MET A 82 7.80 15.39 17.43
CA MET A 82 9.25 15.16 17.46
C MET A 82 10.05 16.46 17.56
N GLY A 83 9.51 17.56 17.03
CA GLY A 83 10.23 18.80 16.79
C GLY A 83 11.12 18.73 15.54
N ASN A 84 11.33 19.89 14.91
CA ASN A 84 11.96 19.99 13.60
C ASN A 84 13.35 19.31 13.53
N THR A 85 14.19 19.52 14.55
CA THR A 85 15.55 18.98 14.57
C THR A 85 15.59 17.45 14.53
N LEU A 86 14.76 16.79 15.34
CA LEU A 86 14.73 15.31 15.37
C LEU A 86 14.09 14.75 14.11
N TYR A 87 13.06 15.42 13.59
CA TYR A 87 12.35 15.04 12.39
C TYR A 87 13.26 15.09 11.14
N GLU A 88 14.01 16.18 10.97
CA GLU A 88 15.00 16.34 9.89
C GLU A 88 16.17 15.35 10.05
N LEU A 89 16.70 15.20 11.27
CA LEU A 89 17.84 14.31 11.56
C LEU A 89 17.53 12.84 11.21
N HIS A 90 16.30 12.39 11.53
CA HIS A 90 15.84 11.03 11.22
C HIS A 90 15.29 10.88 9.80
N ARG A 91 15.29 11.96 9.00
CA ARG A 91 14.80 11.99 7.62
C ARG A 91 13.37 11.45 7.50
N VAL A 92 12.51 11.78 8.46
CA VAL A 92 11.13 11.29 8.50
C VAL A 92 10.34 11.76 7.27
N ASP A 93 10.66 12.92 6.71
CA ASP A 93 10.16 13.38 5.40
C ASP A 93 10.40 12.36 4.29
N THR A 94 11.58 11.74 4.26
CA THR A 94 11.93 10.78 3.21
C THR A 94 10.99 9.57 3.26
N PHE A 95 10.58 9.15 4.46
CA PHE A 95 9.61 8.08 4.64
C PHE A 95 8.23 8.48 4.09
N PHE A 96 7.71 9.63 4.49
CA PHE A 96 6.37 10.08 4.07
C PHE A 96 6.29 10.42 2.58
N VAL A 97 7.33 11.06 2.02
CA VAL A 97 7.44 11.28 0.58
C VAL A 97 7.47 9.96 -0.17
N THR A 98 8.22 8.97 0.32
CA THR A 98 8.26 7.64 -0.29
C THR A 98 6.88 6.97 -0.25
N LEU A 99 6.17 7.03 0.88
CA LEU A 99 4.81 6.51 1.00
C LEU A 99 3.85 7.15 0.00
N VAL A 100 3.89 8.48 -0.15
CA VAL A 100 3.04 9.21 -1.09
C VAL A 100 3.35 8.81 -2.54
N VAL A 101 4.64 8.81 -2.92
CA VAL A 101 5.07 8.49 -4.29
C VAL A 101 4.70 7.05 -4.64
N VAL A 102 5.07 6.10 -3.77
CA VAL A 102 4.80 4.67 -3.97
C VAL A 102 3.30 4.39 -3.99
N GLY A 103 2.55 4.99 -3.05
CA GLY A 103 1.10 4.87 -2.97
C GLY A 103 0.37 5.46 -4.19
N ALA A 104 0.85 6.58 -4.72
CA ALA A 104 0.33 7.20 -5.93
C ALA A 104 0.60 6.32 -7.16
N VAL A 105 1.82 5.77 -7.30
CA VAL A 105 2.16 4.83 -8.39
C VAL A 105 1.32 3.57 -8.30
N HIS A 106 1.14 3.00 -7.11
CA HIS A 106 0.30 1.83 -6.88
C HIS A 106 -1.15 2.10 -7.26
N SER A 107 -1.70 3.24 -6.82
CA SER A 107 -3.08 3.65 -7.13
C SER A 107 -3.26 3.90 -8.62
N ALA A 108 -2.37 4.65 -9.26
CA ALA A 108 -2.41 4.91 -10.70
C ALA A 108 -2.39 3.60 -11.51
N THR A 109 -1.49 2.68 -11.16
CA THR A 109 -1.39 1.37 -11.83
C THR A 109 -2.66 0.55 -11.66
N TYR A 110 -3.25 0.56 -10.46
CA TYR A 110 -4.53 -0.11 -10.21
C TYR A 110 -5.62 0.40 -11.15
N TYR A 111 -5.78 1.71 -11.28
CA TYR A 111 -6.83 2.28 -12.14
C TYR A 111 -6.54 2.11 -13.63
N LEU A 112 -5.28 2.15 -14.05
CA LEU A 112 -4.93 1.88 -15.45
C LEU A 112 -5.24 0.43 -15.83
N VAL A 113 -4.99 -0.52 -14.94
CA VAL A 113 -5.21 -1.94 -15.20
C VAL A 113 -6.69 -2.32 -15.10
N PHE A 114 -7.40 -1.87 -14.07
CA PHE A 114 -8.77 -2.30 -13.78
C PHE A 114 -9.85 -1.30 -14.22
N GLY A 115 -9.49 -0.08 -14.58
CA GLY A 115 -10.41 0.93 -15.11
C GLY A 115 -10.71 0.78 -16.60
N LEU A 116 -9.92 -0.01 -17.34
CA LEU A 116 -10.08 -0.23 -18.77
C LEU A 116 -10.82 -1.55 -19.02
N SER A 117 -11.94 -1.51 -19.76
CA SER A 117 -12.63 -2.73 -20.21
C SER A 117 -11.89 -3.33 -21.41
N LEU A 118 -10.93 -4.21 -21.17
CA LEU A 118 -10.10 -4.85 -22.21
C LEU A 118 -10.41 -6.35 -22.38
N THR A 119 -9.85 -6.93 -23.45
CA THR A 119 -10.03 -8.35 -23.81
C THR A 119 -9.37 -9.31 -22.81
N SER A 120 -9.84 -10.56 -22.74
CA SER A 120 -9.38 -11.55 -21.75
C SER A 120 -7.86 -11.85 -21.81
N ALA A 121 -7.23 -11.80 -22.98
CA ALA A 121 -5.79 -12.07 -23.12
C ALA A 121 -4.92 -10.89 -22.62
N THR A 122 -5.32 -9.66 -22.94
CA THR A 122 -4.63 -8.44 -22.48
C THR A 122 -4.80 -8.23 -20.98
N MET A 123 -5.95 -8.61 -20.43
CA MET A 123 -6.22 -8.60 -18.99
C MET A 123 -5.21 -9.44 -18.18
N THR A 124 -4.84 -10.63 -18.66
CA THR A 124 -3.86 -11.49 -17.96
C THR A 124 -2.49 -10.80 -17.82
N GLN A 125 -2.03 -10.16 -18.89
CA GLN A 125 -0.74 -9.44 -18.89
C GLN A 125 -0.78 -8.18 -18.01
N LEU A 126 -1.89 -7.44 -18.04
CA LEU A 126 -2.06 -6.25 -17.22
C LEU A 126 -2.18 -6.58 -15.72
N VAL A 127 -2.84 -7.69 -15.37
CA VAL A 127 -2.88 -8.18 -13.99
C VAL A 127 -1.48 -8.57 -13.50
N LEU A 128 -0.66 -9.21 -14.35
CA LEU A 128 0.73 -9.50 -14.02
C LEU A 128 1.52 -8.21 -13.78
N LEU A 129 1.40 -7.21 -14.66
CA LEU A 129 2.02 -5.90 -14.50
C LEU A 129 1.61 -5.24 -13.17
N TYR A 130 0.32 -5.23 -12.85
CA TYR A 130 -0.17 -4.68 -11.58
C TYR A 130 0.47 -5.38 -10.37
N ARG A 131 0.58 -6.72 -10.39
CA ARG A 131 1.22 -7.45 -9.28
C ARG A 131 2.70 -7.13 -9.14
N VAL A 132 3.42 -7.04 -10.25
CA VAL A 132 4.84 -6.66 -10.25
C VAL A 132 5.00 -5.27 -9.64
N VAL A 133 4.23 -4.28 -10.12
CA VAL A 133 4.28 -2.91 -9.59
C VAL A 133 3.88 -2.87 -8.11
N ARG A 134 2.79 -3.53 -7.72
CA ARG A 134 2.36 -3.63 -6.32
C ARG A 134 3.47 -4.21 -5.44
N ASN A 135 4.13 -5.27 -5.89
CA ASN A 135 5.17 -5.93 -5.09
C ASN A 135 6.45 -5.08 -4.99
N ILE A 136 6.80 -4.31 -6.04
CA ILE A 136 7.85 -3.27 -5.97
C ILE A 136 7.45 -2.21 -4.92
N CYS A 137 6.21 -1.74 -4.95
CA CYS A 137 5.72 -0.75 -4.00
C CYS A 137 5.81 -1.26 -2.55
N TYR A 138 5.39 -2.50 -2.32
CA TYR A 138 5.46 -3.12 -1.00
C TYR A 138 6.88 -3.41 -0.55
N SER A 139 7.80 -3.80 -1.44
CA SER A 139 9.19 -4.01 -1.05
C SER A 139 9.85 -2.71 -0.59
N LEU A 140 9.62 -1.59 -1.28
CA LEU A 140 10.12 -0.28 -0.87
C LEU A 140 9.54 0.19 0.47
N THR A 141 8.27 -0.10 0.74
CA THR A 141 7.59 0.33 1.96
C THR A 141 8.00 -0.53 3.18
N VAL A 142 8.02 -1.86 3.02
CA VAL A 142 8.40 -2.80 4.09
C VAL A 142 9.85 -2.63 4.52
N SER A 143 10.72 -2.16 3.62
CA SER A 143 12.14 -1.97 3.91
C SER A 143 12.41 -0.89 4.96
N PHE A 144 11.48 0.02 5.23
CA PHE A 144 11.64 0.94 6.37
C PHE A 144 11.62 0.23 7.72
N ILE A 145 10.98 -0.94 7.82
CA ILE A 145 10.94 -1.72 9.06
C ILE A 145 12.35 -2.17 9.48
N SER A 146 13.22 -2.50 8.53
CA SER A 146 14.59 -2.94 8.83
C SER A 146 15.54 -1.79 9.24
N VAL A 147 15.12 -0.55 9.01
CA VAL A 147 15.88 0.65 9.43
C VAL A 147 15.63 0.95 10.91
N VAL A 148 14.42 0.70 11.43
CA VAL A 148 14.03 1.05 12.80
C VAL A 148 14.97 0.49 13.87
N PRO A 149 15.36 -0.80 13.87
CA PRO A 149 16.29 -1.33 14.88
C PRO A 149 17.67 -0.67 14.85
N ILE A 150 18.15 -0.26 13.67
CA ILE A 150 19.45 0.41 13.51
C ILE A 150 19.38 1.83 14.08
N LEU A 151 18.27 2.54 13.85
CA LEU A 151 18.08 3.86 14.42
C LEU A 151 18.00 3.81 15.96
N ILE A 152 17.30 2.80 16.51
CA ILE A 152 17.24 2.58 17.97
C ILE A 152 18.65 2.27 18.52
N TRP A 153 19.40 1.40 17.85
CA TRP A 153 20.78 1.08 18.23
C TRP A 153 21.68 2.30 18.25
N ASN A 154 21.65 3.10 17.18
CA ASN A 154 22.46 4.32 17.07
C ASN A 154 22.07 5.34 18.13
N TRP A 155 20.77 5.51 18.40
CA TRP A 155 20.28 6.37 19.46
C TRP A 155 20.80 5.96 20.84
N ASP A 156 20.75 4.66 21.16
CA ASP A 156 21.22 4.12 22.44
C ASP A 156 22.74 4.33 22.65
N HIS A 157 23.52 4.28 21.55
CA HIS A 157 24.97 4.48 21.59
C HIS A 157 25.41 5.94 21.38
N GLY A 158 24.47 6.89 21.27
CA GLY A 158 24.77 8.30 21.01
C GLY A 158 25.40 8.58 19.64
N LEU A 159 25.19 7.67 18.68
CA LEU A 159 25.65 7.80 17.30
C LEU A 159 24.63 8.57 16.45
N SER A 160 25.11 9.22 15.40
CA SER A 160 24.23 9.84 14.40
C SER A 160 23.36 8.78 13.69
N PRO A 161 22.07 9.06 13.41
CA PRO A 161 21.16 8.11 12.77
C PRO A 161 21.66 7.48 11.47
N PHE A 162 22.48 8.19 10.68
CA PHE A 162 22.88 7.76 9.33
C PHE A 162 24.40 7.81 9.06
N ASP A 163 25.25 7.88 10.09
CA ASP A 163 26.71 8.08 9.92
C ASP A 163 27.37 6.95 9.12
N ASP A 164 27.10 5.70 9.47
CA ASP A 164 27.86 4.55 8.94
C ASP A 164 27.27 3.96 7.65
N GLY A 165 26.20 4.55 7.11
CA GLY A 165 25.48 4.02 5.94
C GLY A 165 24.80 2.65 6.17
N LEU A 166 24.87 2.09 7.39
CA LEU A 166 24.26 0.81 7.77
C LEU A 166 22.74 0.83 7.59
N ALA A 167 22.09 1.92 7.99
CA ALA A 167 20.65 2.12 7.81
C ALA A 167 20.25 2.04 6.33
N LEU A 168 21.00 2.72 5.45
CA LEU A 168 20.74 2.70 4.00
C LEU A 168 21.02 1.31 3.41
N SER A 169 22.11 0.66 3.82
CA SER A 169 22.44 -0.69 3.36
C SER A 169 21.37 -1.71 3.77
N SER A 170 20.87 -1.64 5.01
CA SER A 170 19.78 -2.48 5.51
C SER A 170 18.49 -2.27 4.74
N TYR A 171 18.14 -1.01 4.46
CA TYR A 171 16.99 -0.65 3.63
C TYR A 171 17.10 -1.29 2.24
N LEU A 172 18.24 -1.09 1.54
CA LEU A 172 18.43 -1.59 0.18
C LEU A 172 18.46 -3.11 0.11
N ILE A 173 19.14 -3.79 1.04
CA ILE A 173 19.18 -5.25 1.10
C ILE A 173 17.76 -5.79 1.31
N THR A 174 17.01 -5.22 2.24
CA THR A 174 15.63 -5.63 2.52
C THR A 174 14.75 -5.40 1.28
N ALA A 175 14.90 -4.26 0.60
CA ALA A 175 14.12 -3.92 -0.59
C ALA A 175 14.37 -4.91 -1.72
N VAL A 176 15.64 -5.26 -1.95
CA VAL A 176 16.04 -6.23 -2.99
C VAL A 176 15.53 -7.63 -2.65
N CYS A 177 15.68 -8.08 -1.40
CA CYS A 177 15.16 -9.38 -0.95
C CYS A 177 13.64 -9.48 -1.14
N PHE A 178 12.89 -8.49 -0.66
CA PHE A 178 11.43 -8.49 -0.82
C PHE A 178 11.00 -8.28 -2.27
N LEU A 179 11.78 -7.58 -3.09
CA LEU A 179 11.54 -7.48 -4.52
C LEU A 179 11.63 -8.86 -5.18
N PHE A 180 12.68 -9.64 -4.92
CA PHE A 180 12.80 -10.99 -5.47
C PHE A 180 11.68 -11.91 -5.03
N ILE A 181 11.34 -11.89 -3.73
CA ILE A 181 10.18 -12.64 -3.20
C ILE A 181 8.89 -12.21 -3.91
N GLY A 182 8.72 -10.90 -4.10
CA GLY A 182 7.57 -10.31 -4.78
C GLY A 182 7.49 -10.69 -6.26
N LEU A 183 8.62 -10.74 -6.98
CA LEU A 183 8.64 -11.18 -8.39
C LEU A 183 8.25 -12.66 -8.51
N ILE A 184 8.74 -13.51 -7.60
CA ILE A 184 8.35 -14.92 -7.54
C ILE A 184 6.84 -15.04 -7.25
N GLU A 185 6.29 -14.28 -6.29
CA GLU A 185 4.85 -14.29 -6.02
C GLU A 185 4.03 -13.85 -7.23
N ALA A 186 4.46 -12.79 -7.92
CA ALA A 186 3.75 -12.24 -9.07
C ALA A 186 3.60 -13.29 -10.19
N LEU A 187 4.66 -14.07 -10.43
CA LEU A 187 4.71 -15.13 -11.44
C LEU A 187 3.94 -16.39 -11.04
N LEU A 188 3.95 -16.78 -9.76
CA LEU A 188 3.33 -18.03 -9.29
C LEU A 188 1.82 -17.90 -9.06
N MET A 189 1.33 -16.73 -8.65
CA MET A 189 -0.09 -16.57 -8.32
C MET A 189 -0.98 -16.59 -9.57
N LYS A 190 -2.18 -17.15 -9.43
CA LYS A 190 -3.21 -17.14 -10.50
C LYS A 190 -4.50 -16.43 -10.10
N ARG A 191 -4.68 -16.12 -8.81
CA ARG A 191 -5.86 -15.45 -8.25
C ARG A 191 -5.96 -13.98 -8.65
N MET A 192 -7.16 -13.44 -8.81
CA MET A 192 -7.33 -11.99 -8.98
C MET A 192 -6.89 -11.25 -7.71
N PRO A 193 -6.24 -10.09 -7.85
CA PRO A 193 -5.86 -9.29 -6.69
C PRO A 193 -7.09 -8.75 -5.96
N LEU A 194 -6.97 -8.52 -4.65
CA LEU A 194 -8.06 -7.99 -3.83
C LEU A 194 -8.44 -6.57 -4.28
N GLY A 195 -9.73 -6.23 -4.18
CA GLY A 195 -10.30 -4.93 -4.56
C GLY A 195 -10.92 -4.91 -5.96
N THR A 196 -10.62 -5.90 -6.80
CA THR A 196 -11.20 -6.03 -8.14
C THR A 196 -12.52 -6.78 -8.05
N THR A 197 -13.64 -6.07 -8.19
CA THR A 197 -14.97 -6.65 -8.36
C THR A 197 -15.15 -7.23 -9.75
#